data_AF-A0A3M1LE19-F1
#
_entry.id   AF-A0A3M1LE19-F1
#
_cell.length_a   1.000
_cell.length_b   1.000
_cell.length_c   1.000
_cell.angle_alpha   90.00
_cell.angle_beta   90.00
_cell.angle_gamma   90.00
#
_symmetry.space_group_name_H-M   'P 1'
#
loop_
_entity.id
_entity.type
_entity.pdbx_description
1 polymer ?
#
loop_
_entity_poly.entity_id
_entity_poly.type
_entity_poly.pdbx_seq_one_letter_code
_entity_poly.pdbx_strand_id
1 'polypeptide(L)'
;MSDLSWKTAITQVKPNEIRLRGYRIDELMGRATFGQAVYLALRGELPSPEVGRLIEAMLVSSIDHGATPPSALAARTVASTGAPLNAAVAAGVLAISRYHGGAIEDAMRMLLDALARQDEEGKTAEVVAAQVIAEMRAAKKRAPGFGHRIHTDDP
;
A
#
# COMPACT_ATOMS: atom_id res chain seq x y z
N MET A 1 8.74 -9.80 -37.89
CA MET A 1 7.86 -9.38 -36.78
C MET A 1 8.69 -9.51 -35.51
N SER A 2 8.94 -8.41 -34.82
CA SER A 2 9.67 -8.37 -33.54
C SER A 2 8.95 -9.23 -32.50
N ASP A 3 9.71 -9.90 -31.63
CA ASP A 3 9.22 -10.71 -30.51
C ASP A 3 8.07 -10.03 -29.75
N LEU A 4 6.86 -10.59 -29.86
CA LEU A 4 5.64 -10.13 -29.17
C LEU A 4 5.53 -10.76 -27.76
N SER A 5 6.65 -11.02 -27.08
CA SER A 5 6.64 -11.60 -25.74
C SER A 5 6.35 -10.54 -24.68
N TRP A 6 5.33 -10.81 -23.84
CA TRP A 6 5.08 -10.05 -22.62
C TRP A 6 6.15 -10.41 -21.59
N LYS A 7 7.07 -9.47 -21.33
CA LYS A 7 8.15 -9.68 -20.36
C LYS A 7 7.67 -9.39 -18.94
N THR A 8 7.99 -10.27 -18.01
CA THR A 8 7.75 -10.08 -16.58
C THR A 8 8.83 -10.75 -15.75
N ALA A 9 9.14 -10.17 -14.59
CA ALA A 9 10.02 -10.73 -13.58
C ALA A 9 9.25 -11.15 -12.32
N ILE A 10 7.91 -11.18 -12.36
CA ILE A 10 7.05 -11.49 -11.20
C ILE A 10 6.81 -12.99 -11.09
N THR A 11 6.19 -13.59 -12.11
CA THR A 11 5.82 -15.01 -12.11
C THR A 11 6.36 -15.70 -13.35
N GLN A 12 6.98 -16.86 -13.15
CA GLN A 12 7.38 -17.76 -14.23
C GLN A 12 6.57 -19.06 -14.13
N VAL A 13 5.95 -19.44 -15.24
CA VAL A 13 5.21 -20.71 -15.37
C VAL A 13 5.96 -21.60 -16.36
N LYS A 14 6.26 -22.82 -15.94
CA LYS A 14 6.90 -23.89 -16.71
C LYS A 14 6.14 -25.21 -16.49
N PRO A 15 6.32 -26.22 -17.35
CA PRO A 15 5.77 -27.55 -17.08
C PRO A 15 6.13 -28.03 -15.66
N ASN A 16 5.10 -28.33 -14.85
CA ASN A 16 5.23 -28.81 -13.47
C ASN A 16 5.89 -27.83 -12.48
N GLU A 17 5.96 -26.54 -12.81
CA GLU A 17 6.62 -25.56 -11.97
C GLU A 17 6.01 -24.16 -12.13
N ILE A 18 5.62 -23.55 -11.01
CA ILE A 18 5.26 -22.14 -10.94
C ILE A 18 6.17 -21.48 -9.92
N ARG A 19 6.85 -20.40 -10.34
CA ARG A 19 7.73 -19.61 -9.48
C ARG A 19 7.22 -18.19 -9.32
N LEU A 20 7.08 -17.73 -8.08
CA LEU A 20 6.88 -16.32 -7.73
C LEU A 20 8.22 -15.74 -7.33
N ARG A 21 8.74 -14.78 -8.10
CA ARG A 21 10.04 -14.13 -7.86
C ARG A 21 11.19 -15.12 -7.64
N GLY A 22 11.16 -16.24 -8.39
CA GLY A 22 12.17 -17.29 -8.32
C GLY A 22 11.87 -18.41 -7.29
N TYR A 23 10.98 -18.19 -6.32
CA TYR A 23 10.59 -19.20 -5.34
C TYR A 23 9.48 -20.08 -5.88
N ARG A 24 9.56 -21.41 -5.72
CA ARG A 24 8.48 -22.29 -6.19
C ARG A 24 7.26 -22.12 -5.30
N ILE A 25 6.07 -22.05 -5.90
CA ILE A 25 4.82 -21.86 -5.13
C ILE A 25 4.57 -23.00 -4.16
N ASP A 26 4.84 -24.24 -4.55
CA ASP A 26 4.68 -25.43 -3.70
C ASP A 26 5.62 -25.41 -2.47
N GLU A 27 6.78 -24.76 -2.56
CA GLU A 27 7.68 -24.54 -1.42
C GLU A 27 7.19 -23.44 -0.47
N LEU A 28 6.35 -22.52 -0.96
CA LEU A 28 5.75 -21.43 -0.16
C LEU A 28 4.45 -21.87 0.52
N MET A 29 3.69 -22.78 -0.09
CA MET A 29 2.41 -23.26 0.43
C MET A 29 2.54 -23.83 1.84
N GLY A 30 1.77 -23.29 2.79
CA GLY A 30 1.79 -23.69 4.20
C GLY A 30 3.03 -23.25 4.98
N ARG A 31 3.96 -22.50 4.36
CA ARG A 31 5.18 -22.00 4.99
C ARG A 31 5.27 -20.48 5.02
N ALA A 32 4.80 -19.81 3.98
CA ALA A 32 4.67 -18.35 3.94
C ALA A 32 3.24 -17.94 4.29
N THR A 33 3.10 -16.88 5.09
CA THR A 33 1.81 -16.24 5.32
C THR A 33 1.36 -15.45 4.08
N PHE A 34 0.08 -15.05 4.04
CA PHE A 34 -0.42 -14.24 2.94
C PHE A 34 0.33 -12.90 2.82
N GLY A 35 0.57 -12.20 3.92
CA GLY A 35 1.33 -10.96 3.93
C GLY A 35 2.78 -11.13 3.47
N GLN A 36 3.44 -12.23 3.86
CA GLN A 36 4.79 -12.55 3.36
C GLN A 36 4.81 -12.80 1.85
N ALA A 37 3.80 -13.50 1.32
CA ALA A 37 3.67 -13.75 -0.11
C ALA A 37 3.37 -12.45 -0.91
N VAL A 38 2.54 -11.56 -0.36
CA VAL A 38 2.30 -10.21 -0.92
C VAL A 38 3.59 -9.40 -0.95
N TYR A 39 4.34 -9.38 0.16
CA TYR A 39 5.64 -8.71 0.23
C TYR A 39 6.60 -9.27 -0.82
N LEU A 40 6.72 -10.60 -0.92
CA LEU A 40 7.54 -11.26 -1.92
C LEU A 40 7.17 -10.82 -3.34
N ALA A 41 5.88 -10.85 -3.70
CA ALA A 41 5.42 -10.45 -5.03
C ALA A 41 5.82 -9.00 -5.39
N LEU A 42 5.69 -8.08 -4.42
CA LEU A 42 5.98 -6.66 -4.60
C LEU A 42 7.49 -6.35 -4.59
N ARG A 43 8.24 -6.95 -3.66
CA ARG A 43 9.64 -6.59 -3.35
C ARG A 43 10.68 -7.49 -4.02
N GLY A 44 10.32 -8.71 -4.42
CA GLY A 44 11.21 -9.65 -5.08
C GLY A 44 11.95 -10.61 -4.16
N GLU A 45 11.87 -10.41 -2.84
CA GLU A 45 12.53 -11.22 -1.82
C GLU A 45 11.59 -11.49 -0.64
N LEU A 46 11.85 -12.56 0.12
CA LEU A 46 11.09 -12.85 1.34
C LEU A 46 11.44 -11.83 2.44
N PRO A 47 10.46 -11.37 3.23
CA PRO A 47 10.72 -10.42 4.31
C PRO A 47 11.45 -11.10 5.48
N SER A 48 12.15 -10.30 6.30
CA SER A 48 12.56 -10.74 7.64
C SER A 48 11.32 -11.04 8.50
N PRO A 49 11.45 -11.78 9.61
CA PRO A 49 10.32 -12.03 10.52
C PRO A 49 9.65 -10.74 11.03
N GLU A 50 10.42 -9.70 11.31
CA GLU A 50 9.94 -8.39 11.78
C GLU A 50 9.11 -7.69 10.71
N VAL A 51 9.64 -7.64 9.48
CA VAL A 51 8.95 -7.04 8.33
C VAL A 51 7.70 -7.84 8.00
N GLY A 52 7.75 -9.17 8.06
CA GLY A 52 6.59 -10.03 7.85
C GLY A 52 5.46 -9.73 8.85
N ARG A 53 5.79 -9.62 10.14
CA ARG A 53 4.81 -9.22 11.17
C ARG A 53 4.22 -7.85 10.93
N LEU A 54 5.04 -6.87 10.50
CA LEU A 54 4.57 -5.52 10.19
C LEU A 54 3.59 -5.53 9.01
N ILE A 55 3.88 -6.27 7.95
CA ILE A 55 2.99 -6.37 6.77
C ILE A 55 1.64 -6.98 7.15
N GLU A 56 1.62 -8.04 7.97
CA GLU A 56 0.36 -8.61 8.48
C GLU A 56 -0.44 -7.59 9.29
N ALA A 57 0.21 -6.86 10.20
CA ALA A 57 -0.43 -5.80 10.97
C ALA A 57 -1.01 -4.70 10.06
N MET A 58 -0.26 -4.27 9.03
CA MET A 58 -0.73 -3.28 8.05
C MET A 58 -1.96 -3.77 7.28
N LEU A 59 -1.94 -5.01 6.78
CA LEU A 59 -3.08 -5.59 6.06
C LEU A 59 -4.32 -5.68 6.94
N VAL A 60 -4.17 -6.09 8.20
CA VAL A 60 -5.29 -6.15 9.15
C VAL A 60 -5.80 -4.75 9.49
N SER A 61 -4.92 -3.77 9.69
CA SER A 61 -5.32 -2.39 10.02
C SER A 61 -6.20 -1.74 8.94
N SER A 62 -6.06 -2.18 7.68
CA SER A 62 -6.78 -1.65 6.53
C SER A 62 -7.93 -2.55 6.05
N ILE A 63 -8.34 -3.55 6.84
CA ILE A 63 -9.27 -4.60 6.38
C ILE A 63 -10.69 -4.07 6.11
N ASP A 64 -11.15 -3.07 6.87
CA ASP A 64 -12.43 -2.39 6.66
C ASP A 64 -12.47 -1.05 7.41
N HIS A 65 -13.34 -0.14 6.96
CA HIS A 65 -13.61 1.13 7.66
C HIS A 65 -15.12 1.45 7.67
N GLY A 66 -15.95 0.40 7.67
CA GLY A 66 -17.40 0.50 7.72
C GLY A 66 -18.05 0.83 6.37
N ALA A 67 -19.35 1.12 6.42
CA ALA A 67 -20.20 1.20 5.22
C ALA A 67 -20.30 2.59 4.58
N THR A 68 -19.80 3.64 5.24
CA THR A 68 -19.91 5.03 4.80
C THR A 68 -18.79 5.54 3.89
N PRO A 69 -17.57 4.95 3.85
CA PRO A 69 -16.56 5.37 2.89
C PRO A 69 -17.03 5.26 1.43
N PRO A 70 -16.58 6.15 0.52
CA PRO A 70 -16.99 6.12 -0.88
C PRO A 70 -16.79 4.78 -1.58
N SER A 71 -15.72 4.04 -1.27
CA SER A 71 -15.48 2.69 -1.80
C SER A 71 -16.54 1.67 -1.40
N ALA A 72 -16.94 1.68 -0.12
CA ALA A 72 -17.99 0.80 0.38
C ALA A 72 -19.35 1.15 -0.24
N LEU A 73 -19.66 2.44 -0.35
CA LEU A 73 -20.91 2.91 -0.98
C LEU A 73 -20.96 2.52 -2.46
N ALA A 74 -19.90 2.79 -3.23
CA ALA A 74 -19.83 2.45 -4.65
C ALA A 74 -20.01 0.95 -4.90
N ALA A 75 -19.30 0.11 -4.14
CA ALA A 75 -19.43 -1.34 -4.24
C ALA A 75 -20.86 -1.81 -3.96
N ARG A 76 -21.49 -1.29 -2.90
CA ARG A 76 -22.87 -1.67 -2.51
C ARG A 76 -23.92 -1.18 -3.51
N THR A 77 -23.76 0.03 -4.05
CA THR A 77 -24.65 0.56 -5.09
C THR A 77 -24.61 -0.32 -6.33
N VAL A 78 -23.43 -0.70 -6.80
CA VAL A 78 -23.30 -1.62 -7.96
C VAL A 78 -23.89 -2.99 -7.63
N ALA A 79 -23.62 -3.55 -6.44
CA ALA A 79 -24.21 -4.82 -6.02
C ALA A 79 -25.74 -4.78 -6.01
N SER A 80 -26.38 -3.67 -5.61
CA SER A 80 -27.85 -3.55 -5.59
C SER A 80 -28.51 -3.58 -6.97
N THR A 81 -27.73 -3.45 -8.04
CA THR A 81 -28.23 -3.61 -9.42
C THR A 81 -28.36 -5.08 -9.85
N GLY A 82 -27.89 -6.02 -9.03
CA GLY A 82 -27.78 -7.45 -9.39
C GLY A 82 -26.46 -7.80 -10.08
N ALA A 83 -25.47 -6.89 -10.09
CA ALA A 83 -24.14 -7.15 -10.65
C ALA A 83 -23.41 -8.26 -9.87
N PRO A 84 -22.53 -9.04 -10.53
CA PRO A 84 -21.76 -10.08 -9.86
C PRO A 84 -20.75 -9.49 -8.87
N LEU A 85 -20.35 -10.29 -7.87
CA LEU A 85 -19.50 -9.85 -6.76
C LEU A 85 -18.20 -9.15 -7.23
N ASN A 86 -17.52 -9.70 -8.25
CA ASN A 86 -16.30 -9.12 -8.77
C ASN A 86 -16.50 -7.72 -9.37
N ALA A 87 -17.67 -7.46 -9.99
CA ALA A 87 -17.99 -6.13 -10.53
C ALA A 87 -18.26 -5.12 -9.41
N ALA A 88 -18.96 -5.55 -8.35
CA ALA A 88 -19.19 -4.72 -7.17
C ALA A 88 -17.86 -4.38 -6.46
N VAL A 89 -16.99 -5.37 -6.25
CA VAL A 89 -15.65 -5.15 -5.67
C VAL A 89 -14.82 -4.20 -6.54
N ALA A 90 -14.82 -4.40 -7.86
CA ALA A 90 -14.10 -3.53 -8.79
C ALA A 90 -14.59 -2.07 -8.70
N ALA A 91 -15.90 -1.84 -8.56
CA ALA A 91 -16.45 -0.49 -8.37
C ALA A 91 -15.94 0.17 -7.08
N GLY A 92 -15.83 -0.59 -5.99
CA GLY A 92 -15.24 -0.10 -4.74
C GLY A 92 -13.75 0.24 -4.89
N VAL A 93 -12.98 -0.60 -5.58
CA VAL A 93 -11.55 -0.35 -5.87
C VAL A 93 -11.36 0.90 -6.73
N LEU A 94 -12.20 1.11 -7.73
CA LEU A 94 -12.16 2.31 -8.59
C LEU A 94 -12.46 3.62 -7.84
N ALA A 95 -13.11 3.55 -6.68
CA ALA A 95 -13.31 4.71 -5.83
C ALA A 95 -12.04 5.10 -5.04
N ILE A 96 -11.06 4.20 -4.91
CA ILE A 96 -9.77 4.51 -4.31
C ILE A 96 -9.01 5.46 -5.23
N SER A 97 -8.72 6.65 -4.72
CA SER A 97 -8.17 7.76 -5.50
C SER A 97 -7.44 8.74 -4.59
N ARG A 98 -6.97 9.86 -5.14
CA ARG A 98 -6.24 10.90 -4.41
C ARG A 98 -6.90 11.30 -3.08
N TYR A 99 -8.22 11.44 -3.06
CA TYR A 99 -8.96 11.88 -1.86
C TYR A 99 -9.54 10.74 -1.02
N HIS A 100 -9.36 9.49 -1.45
CA HIS A 100 -9.85 8.30 -0.76
C HIS A 100 -8.80 7.19 -0.85
N GLY A 101 -7.91 7.14 0.15
CA GLY A 101 -6.76 6.22 0.19
C GLY A 101 -5.42 6.83 -0.29
N GLY A 102 -5.43 7.90 -1.08
CA GLY A 102 -4.20 8.51 -1.62
C GLY A 102 -3.26 9.15 -0.60
N ALA A 103 -3.72 9.45 0.62
CA ALA A 103 -2.92 10.11 1.65
C ALA A 103 -1.69 9.29 2.09
N ILE A 104 -1.73 7.96 1.95
CA ILE A 104 -0.62 7.06 2.30
C ILE A 104 0.59 7.35 1.41
N GLU A 105 0.38 7.47 0.10
CA GLU A 105 1.48 7.75 -0.85
C GLU A 105 2.08 9.13 -0.59
N ASP A 106 1.23 10.15 -0.40
CA ASP A 106 1.69 11.51 -0.12
C ASP A 106 2.48 11.58 1.21
N ALA A 107 2.06 10.84 2.24
CA ALA A 107 2.78 10.76 3.51
C ALA A 107 4.13 10.06 3.37
N MET A 108 4.18 8.93 2.65
CA MET A 108 5.44 8.24 2.37
C MET A 108 6.42 9.12 1.61
N ARG A 109 5.97 9.84 0.58
CA ARG A 109 6.81 10.78 -0.18
C ARG A 109 7.39 11.87 0.73
N MET A 110 6.53 12.49 1.55
CA MET A 110 6.97 13.51 2.51
C MET A 110 8.04 12.98 3.47
N LEU A 111 7.86 11.77 4.00
CA LEU A 111 8.83 11.17 4.93
C LEU A 111 10.14 10.81 4.23
N LEU A 112 10.10 10.26 3.03
CA LEU A 112 11.30 9.93 2.25
C LEU A 112 12.09 11.18 1.86
N ASP A 113 11.40 12.24 1.42
CA ASP A 113 12.03 13.53 1.10
C ASP A 113 12.69 14.15 2.35
N ALA A 114 12.04 14.03 3.52
CA ALA A 114 12.61 14.49 4.78
C ALA A 114 13.87 13.69 5.18
N LEU A 115 13.86 12.37 5.01
CA LEU A 115 15.03 11.53 5.28
C LEU A 115 16.19 11.86 4.34
N ALA A 116 15.93 12.06 3.04
CA ALA A 116 16.96 12.48 2.09
C ALA A 116 17.60 13.82 2.48
N ARG A 117 16.77 14.81 2.88
CA ARG A 117 17.26 16.10 3.39
C ARG A 117 18.08 15.95 4.67
N GLN A 118 17.69 15.05 5.56
CA GLN A 118 18.43 14.78 6.79
C GLN A 118 19.86 14.33 6.47
N ASP A 119 20.01 13.40 5.52
CA ASP A 119 21.31 12.89 5.08
C ASP A 119 22.13 13.99 4.38
N GLU A 120 21.51 14.78 3.51
CA GLU A 120 22.18 15.87 2.77
C GLU A 120 22.63 17.03 3.67
N GLU A 121 21.78 17.45 4.61
CA GLU A 121 22.03 18.58 5.49
C GLU A 121 22.86 18.20 6.74
N GLY A 122 23.02 16.91 7.02
CA GLY A 122 23.72 16.41 8.22
C GLY A 122 23.04 16.81 9.54
N LYS A 123 21.71 17.01 9.50
CA LYS A 123 20.91 17.47 10.64
C LYS A 123 20.21 16.31 11.34
N THR A 124 19.65 16.57 12.52
CA THR A 124 18.82 15.57 13.20
C THR A 124 17.43 15.50 12.58
N ALA A 125 16.76 14.36 12.75
CA ALA A 125 15.40 14.13 12.25
C ALA A 125 14.41 15.18 12.80
N GLU A 126 14.57 15.62 14.05
CA GLU A 126 13.70 16.62 14.68
C GLU A 126 13.82 17.97 14.00
N VAL A 127 15.04 18.39 13.62
CA VAL A 127 15.28 19.66 12.94
C VAL A 127 14.64 19.63 11.55
N VAL A 128 14.85 18.56 10.79
CA VAL A 128 14.29 18.44 9.44
C VAL A 128 12.77 18.33 9.47
N ALA A 129 12.21 17.56 10.42
CA ALA A 129 10.77 17.48 10.61
C ALA A 129 10.16 18.87 10.91
N ALA A 130 10.77 19.65 11.80
CA ALA A 130 10.32 21.00 12.10
C ALA A 130 10.35 21.92 10.87
N GLN A 131 11.38 21.81 10.04
CA GLN A 131 11.51 22.57 8.79
C GLN A 131 10.41 22.18 7.78
N VAL A 132 10.22 20.88 7.51
CA VAL A 132 9.20 20.37 6.58
C VAL A 132 7.80 20.84 6.98
N ILE A 133 7.46 20.75 8.27
CA ILE A 133 6.16 21.19 8.77
C ILE A 133 6.02 22.72 8.68
N ALA A 134 7.07 23.49 8.99
CA ALA A 134 7.06 24.94 8.86
C ALA A 134 6.87 25.40 7.41
N GLU A 135 7.55 24.76 6.46
CA GLU A 135 7.43 25.01 5.02
C GLU A 135 6.02 24.72 4.52
N MET A 136 5.44 23.58 4.90
CA MET A 136 4.05 23.23 4.56
C MET A 136 3.06 24.25 5.13
N ARG A 137 3.26 24.68 6.38
CA ARG A 137 2.41 25.69 7.03
C ARG A 137 2.51 27.04 6.33
N ALA A 138 3.72 27.48 5.97
CA ALA A 138 3.94 28.72 5.21
C ALA A 138 3.28 28.66 3.84
N ALA A 139 3.31 27.49 3.18
CA ALA A 139 2.64 27.23 1.92
C ALA A 139 1.12 26.98 2.06
N LYS A 140 0.56 27.03 3.28
CA LYS A 140 -0.85 26.73 3.59
C LYS A 140 -1.30 25.34 3.10
N LYS A 141 -0.38 24.38 3.06
CA LYS A 141 -0.65 22.98 2.74
C LYS A 141 -0.86 22.17 4.02
N ARG A 142 -1.71 21.15 3.95
CA ARG A 142 -1.87 20.17 5.04
C ARG A 142 -0.76 19.13 4.92
N ALA A 143 -0.20 18.73 6.06
CA ALA A 143 0.74 17.62 6.12
C ALA A 143 -0.01 16.29 5.91
N PRO A 144 0.31 15.50 4.88
CA PRO A 144 -0.27 14.18 4.69
C PRO A 144 0.00 13.27 5.90
N GLY A 145 -0.98 12.47 6.28
CA GLY A 145 -0.89 11.60 7.46
C GLY A 145 -1.20 12.29 8.79
N PHE A 146 -1.47 13.61 8.80
CA PHE A 146 -1.81 14.35 10.02
C PHE A 146 -3.25 14.88 10.02
N GLY A 147 -3.84 14.87 11.22
CA GLY A 147 -5.16 15.42 11.49
C GLY A 147 -6.26 14.39 11.30
N HIS A 148 -7.12 14.28 12.31
CA HIS A 148 -8.24 13.36 12.29
C HIS A 148 -9.51 14.08 12.75
N ARG A 149 -10.67 13.73 12.16
CA ARG A 149 -11.93 14.46 12.39
C ARG A 149 -12.52 14.20 13.79
N ILE A 150 -12.25 13.02 14.35
CA ILE A 150 -12.87 12.51 15.59
C ILE A 150 -11.81 12.29 16.67
N HIS A 151 -10.87 11.38 16.40
CA HIS A 151 -9.78 11.02 17.29
C HIS A 151 -8.73 12.14 17.44
N THR A 152 -8.36 12.41 18.68
CA THR A 152 -7.15 13.17 19.04
C THR A 152 -5.95 12.25 19.31
N ASP A 153 -6.23 10.96 19.53
CA ASP A 153 -5.28 9.86 19.67
C ASP A 153 -5.85 8.71 18.82
N ASP A 154 -5.19 8.39 17.70
CA ASP A 154 -5.67 7.41 16.71
C ASP A 154 -5.34 5.99 17.20
N PRO A 155 -6.36 5.13 17.46
CA PRO A 155 -6.19 3.86 18.17
C PRO A 155 -5.48 2.73 17.40
#